data_AF-A0A1W2FRA8-F1
#
_entry.id   AF-A0A1W2FRA8-F1
#
_cell.length_a   1.000
_cell.length_b   1.000
_cell.length_c   1.000
_cell.angle_alpha   90.00
_cell.angle_beta   90.00
_cell.angle_gamma   90.00
#
_symmetry.space_group_name_H-M   'P 1'
#
loop_
_entity.id
_entity.type
_entity.pdbx_description
1 polymer ?
#
loop_
_entity_poly.entity_id
_entity_poly.type
_entity_poly.pdbx_seq_one_letter_code
_entity_poly.pdbx_strand_id
1 'polypeptide(L)'
;MSLMILVAGPYRSGTGDDPDKLAANVDAMNQAALQVFRAGHLPVTGEALALPLIELAGSTRVGDAEFDEIFHPIARQLLSRCDAVLRIGGPSAGADEMVEQARTEGKQVFTSLEELPV
;
A
#
# COMPACT_ATOMS: atom_id res chain seq x y z
N MET A 1 17.22 -9.18 11.25
CA MET A 1 17.12 -9.71 9.86
C MET A 1 16.28 -8.70 9.08
N SER A 2 16.62 -8.43 7.82
CA SER A 2 15.82 -7.50 6.98
C SER A 2 14.45 -8.12 6.67
N LEU A 3 13.40 -7.32 6.74
CA LEU A 3 12.03 -7.69 6.37
C LEU A 3 11.65 -7.06 5.02
N MET A 4 10.77 -7.70 4.26
CA MET A 4 10.01 -7.10 3.17
C MET A 4 8.67 -6.60 3.71
N ILE A 5 8.42 -5.29 3.64
CA ILE A 5 7.27 -4.66 4.29
C ILE A 5 6.42 -3.92 3.27
N LEU A 6 5.14 -4.32 3.16
CA LEU A 6 4.15 -3.56 2.41
C LEU A 6 3.73 -2.32 3.22
N VAL A 7 3.87 -1.14 2.65
CA VAL A 7 3.30 0.09 3.23
C VAL A 7 1.89 0.27 2.67
N ALA A 8 0.89 0.22 3.55
CA ALA A 8 -0.53 0.32 3.20
C ALA A 8 -1.16 1.59 3.78
N GLY A 9 -1.60 2.49 2.91
CA GLY A 9 -2.23 3.76 3.26
C GLY A 9 -3.53 4.02 2.48
N PRO A 10 -4.28 5.09 2.80
CA PRO A 10 -5.38 5.52 1.95
C PRO A 10 -4.86 5.85 0.56
N TYR A 11 -5.40 5.22 -0.49
CA TYR A 11 -5.27 5.73 -1.85
C TYR A 11 -6.45 6.63 -2.19
N ARG A 12 -7.66 6.06 -2.31
CA ARG A 12 -8.89 6.78 -2.70
C ARG A 12 -9.61 7.46 -1.53
N SER A 13 -9.50 6.90 -0.32
CA SER A 13 -10.30 7.34 0.84
C SER A 13 -10.04 8.82 1.19
N GLY A 14 -11.11 9.60 1.34
CA GLY A 14 -11.03 11.03 1.66
C GLY A 14 -10.63 11.95 0.50
N THR A 15 -10.40 11.41 -0.71
CA THR A 15 -9.97 12.23 -1.86
C THR A 15 -11.14 12.83 -2.63
N GLY A 16 -12.24 12.08 -2.77
CA GLY A 16 -13.30 12.45 -3.71
C GLY A 16 -12.85 12.35 -5.17
N ASP A 17 -11.89 11.46 -5.45
CA ASP A 17 -11.25 11.25 -6.76
C ASP A 17 -10.51 12.49 -7.30
N ASP A 18 -10.15 13.41 -6.40
CA ASP A 18 -9.29 14.56 -6.67
C ASP A 18 -7.84 14.10 -6.95
N PRO A 19 -7.27 14.38 -8.13
CA PRO A 19 -5.94 13.91 -8.51
C PRO A 19 -4.82 14.36 -7.57
N ASP A 20 -4.88 15.58 -7.05
CA ASP A 20 -3.83 16.12 -6.17
C ASP A 20 -3.86 15.41 -4.82
N LYS A 21 -5.05 15.08 -4.31
CA LYS A 21 -5.20 14.31 -3.08
C LYS A 21 -4.79 12.84 -3.26
N LEU A 22 -5.06 12.24 -4.41
CA LEU A 22 -4.56 10.90 -4.74
C LEU A 22 -3.03 10.88 -4.76
N ALA A 23 -2.41 11.88 -5.41
CA ALA A 23 -0.95 12.03 -5.45
C ALA A 23 -0.37 12.25 -4.04
N ALA A 24 -0.97 13.11 -3.22
CA ALA A 24 -0.53 13.36 -1.85
C ALA A 24 -0.56 12.09 -0.97
N ASN A 25 -1.57 11.24 -1.19
CA ASN A 25 -1.69 9.94 -0.52
C ASN A 25 -0.56 8.98 -0.94
N VAL A 26 -0.26 8.90 -2.24
CA VAL A 26 0.88 8.12 -2.77
C VAL A 26 2.21 8.64 -2.19
N ASP A 27 2.39 9.95 -2.14
CA ASP A 27 3.59 10.58 -1.56
C ASP A 27 3.76 10.24 -0.08
N ALA A 28 2.67 10.24 0.70
CA ALA A 28 2.72 9.83 2.11
C ALA A 28 3.18 8.37 2.27
N MET A 29 2.70 7.46 1.42
CA MET A 29 3.16 6.06 1.39
C MET A 29 4.63 5.94 0.98
N ASN A 30 5.08 6.70 -0.02
CA ASN A 30 6.47 6.72 -0.44
C ASN A 30 7.40 7.30 0.63
N GLN A 31 6.96 8.31 1.38
CA GLN A 31 7.72 8.85 2.50
C GLN A 31 7.88 7.82 3.63
N ALA A 32 6.81 7.10 3.98
CA ALA A 32 6.90 6.02 4.96
C ALA A 32 7.79 4.87 4.46
N ALA A 33 7.68 4.49 3.19
CA ALA A 33 8.56 3.51 2.54
C ALA A 33 10.04 3.91 2.64
N LEU A 34 10.36 5.19 2.43
CA LEU A 34 11.74 5.67 2.61
C LEU A 34 12.24 5.51 4.06
N GLN A 35 11.38 5.70 5.05
CA GLN A 35 11.75 5.48 6.46
C GLN A 35 11.95 3.99 6.77
N VAL A 36 11.09 3.12 6.25
CA VAL A 36 11.25 1.66 6.31
C VAL A 36 12.59 1.23 5.69
N PHE A 37 12.95 1.79 4.53
CA PHE A 37 14.26 1.54 3.91
C PHE A 37 15.42 1.97 4.81
N ARG A 38 15.32 3.15 5.41
CA ARG A 38 16.34 3.68 6.34
C ARG A 38 16.45 2.85 7.62
N ALA A 39 15.39 2.16 8.02
CA ALA A 39 15.40 1.19 9.13
C ALA A 39 16.07 -0.15 8.76
N GLY A 40 16.56 -0.32 7.52
CA GLY A 40 17.26 -1.53 7.08
C GLY A 40 16.33 -2.63 6.57
N HIS A 41 15.14 -2.26 6.10
CA HIS A 41 14.15 -3.18 5.52
C HIS A 41 13.91 -2.87 4.04
N LEU A 42 13.28 -3.80 3.33
CA LEU A 42 12.85 -3.61 1.94
C LEU A 42 11.38 -3.13 1.92
N PRO A 43 11.11 -1.84 1.63
CA PRO A 43 9.74 -1.37 1.49
C PRO A 43 9.17 -1.69 0.11
N VAL A 44 7.85 -1.92 0.07
CA VAL A 44 7.06 -1.94 -1.17
C VAL A 44 5.74 -1.20 -0.97
N THR A 45 5.21 -0.59 -2.02
CA THR A 45 3.85 -0.03 -2.07
C THR A 45 3.09 -0.72 -3.19
N GLY A 46 1.77 -0.90 -3.02
CA GLY A 46 0.94 -1.51 -4.07
C GLY A 46 0.85 -0.62 -5.30
N GLU A 47 0.78 0.69 -5.07
CA GLU A 47 0.64 1.75 -6.07
C GLU A 47 1.80 1.77 -7.06
N ALA A 48 3.04 1.57 -6.58
CA ALA A 48 4.22 1.55 -7.43
C ALA A 48 4.20 0.42 -8.48
N LEU A 49 3.50 -0.70 -8.20
CA LEU A 49 3.31 -1.80 -9.15
C LEU A 49 2.01 -1.66 -9.95
N ALA A 50 0.92 -1.22 -9.30
CA ALA A 50 -0.40 -1.23 -9.89
C ALA A 50 -0.67 -0.05 -10.83
N LEU A 51 -0.31 1.18 -10.43
CA LEU A 51 -0.69 2.39 -11.19
C LEU A 51 -0.15 2.41 -12.64
N PRO A 52 1.12 2.04 -12.91
CA PRO A 52 1.62 2.01 -14.28
C PRO A 52 0.90 0.96 -15.16
N LEU A 53 0.46 -0.15 -14.57
CA LEU A 53 -0.27 -1.20 -15.28
C LEU A 53 -1.72 -0.80 -15.54
N ILE A 54 -2.35 -0.12 -14.59
CA ILE A 54 -3.70 0.45 -14.72
C ILE A 54 -3.76 1.48 -15.85
N GLU A 55 -2.75 2.36 -15.92
CA GLU A 55 -2.61 3.32 -17.02
C GLU A 55 -2.47 2.59 -18.36
N LEU A 56 -1.59 1.58 -18.43
CA LEU A 56 -1.37 0.81 -19.65
C LEU A 56 -2.60 0.00 -20.08
N ALA A 57 -3.40 -0.48 -19.13
CA ALA A 57 -4.66 -1.17 -19.38
C ALA A 57 -5.75 -0.25 -19.95
N GLY A 58 -5.56 1.07 -19.90
CA GLY A 58 -6.49 2.05 -20.46
C GLY A 58 -7.52 2.57 -19.46
N SER A 59 -7.27 2.44 -18.16
CA SER A 59 -8.10 3.06 -17.13
C SER A 59 -8.17 4.57 -17.32
N THR A 60 -9.38 5.11 -17.22
CA THR A 60 -9.69 6.54 -17.40
C THR A 60 -10.10 7.20 -16.09
N ARG A 61 -10.42 6.42 -15.06
CA ARG A 61 -10.84 6.92 -13.75
C ARG A 61 -10.66 5.87 -12.66
N VAL A 62 -10.51 6.33 -11.43
CA VAL A 62 -10.48 5.44 -10.26
C VAL A 62 -11.79 4.65 -10.14
N GLY A 63 -11.67 3.32 -10.05
CA GLY A 63 -12.79 2.39 -9.92
C GLY A 63 -13.53 2.09 -11.24
N ASP A 64 -12.92 2.30 -12.40
CA ASP A 64 -13.35 1.60 -13.61
C ASP A 64 -12.86 0.15 -13.63
N ALA A 65 -13.24 -0.60 -14.67
CA ALA A 65 -13.04 -2.04 -14.72
C ALA A 65 -11.55 -2.41 -14.68
N GLU A 66 -10.73 -1.69 -15.45
CA GLU A 66 -9.28 -1.85 -15.53
C GLU A 66 -8.61 -1.50 -14.20
N PHE A 67 -9.08 -0.45 -13.51
CA PHE A 67 -8.59 -0.12 -12.17
C PHE A 67 -8.89 -1.24 -11.16
N ASP A 68 -10.15 -1.68 -11.09
CA ASP A 68 -10.60 -2.68 -10.10
C ASP A 68 -10.01 -4.07 -10.37
N GLU A 69 -9.77 -4.42 -11.64
CA GLU A 69 -9.08 -5.65 -12.06
C GLU A 69 -7.65 -5.73 -11.50
N ILE A 70 -6.96 -4.59 -11.37
CA ILE A 70 -5.52 -4.57 -11.15
C ILE A 70 -5.15 -4.11 -9.73
N PHE A 71 -5.77 -3.04 -9.22
CA PHE A 71 -5.29 -2.32 -8.04
C PHE A 71 -5.22 -3.19 -6.78
N HIS A 72 -6.37 -3.63 -6.26
CA HIS A 72 -6.41 -4.49 -5.08
C HIS A 72 -5.83 -5.90 -5.34
N PRO A 73 -6.07 -6.53 -6.51
CA PRO A 73 -5.48 -7.84 -6.81
C PRO A 73 -3.94 -7.87 -6.78
N ILE A 74 -3.25 -6.82 -7.25
CA ILE A 74 -1.80 -6.71 -7.10
C ILE A 74 -1.40 -6.53 -5.64
N ALA A 75 -2.07 -5.63 -4.90
CA ALA A 75 -1.76 -5.38 -3.50
C ALA A 75 -1.86 -6.66 -2.64
N ARG A 76 -2.94 -7.44 -2.81
CA ARG A 76 -3.14 -8.73 -2.12
C ARG A 76 -2.03 -9.74 -2.44
N GLN A 77 -1.69 -9.88 -3.72
CA GLN A 77 -0.63 -10.80 -4.15
C GLN A 77 0.75 -10.37 -3.64
N LEU A 78 1.03 -9.06 -3.61
CA LEU A 78 2.27 -8.51 -3.08
C LEU A 78 2.37 -8.76 -1.57
N LEU A 79 1.29 -8.52 -0.83
CA LEU A 79 1.25 -8.75 0.62
C LEU A 79 1.58 -10.20 0.96
N SER A 80 1.03 -11.18 0.23
CA SER A 80 1.32 -12.60 0.46
C SER A 80 2.81 -12.95 0.32
N ARG A 81 3.61 -12.12 -0.36
CA ARG A 81 5.06 -12.27 -0.50
C ARG A 81 5.89 -11.44 0.50
N CYS A 82 5.26 -10.54 1.24
CA CYS A 82 5.92 -9.71 2.26
C CYS A 82 6.00 -10.44 3.61
N ASP A 83 6.92 -10.02 4.47
CA ASP A 83 7.01 -10.50 5.86
C ASP A 83 6.06 -9.74 6.81
N ALA A 84 5.74 -8.49 6.45
CA ALA A 84 4.92 -7.60 7.27
C ALA A 84 4.13 -6.59 6.43
N VAL A 85 3.16 -5.95 7.08
CA VAL A 85 2.49 -4.73 6.59
C VAL A 85 2.66 -3.61 7.60
N LEU A 86 2.96 -2.40 7.12
CA LEU A 86 2.90 -1.16 7.87
C LEU A 86 1.66 -0.37 7.45
N ARG A 87 0.71 -0.19 8.37
CA ARG A 87 -0.51 0.57 8.14
C ARG A 87 -0.31 2.04 8.50
N ILE A 88 -0.50 2.96 7.55
CA ILE A 88 -0.26 4.41 7.76
C ILE A 88 -1.47 5.30 7.42
N GLY A 89 -1.55 6.47 8.03
CA GLY A 89 -2.54 7.48 7.67
C GLY A 89 -3.95 7.19 8.20
N GLY A 90 -4.96 7.79 7.56
CA GLY A 90 -6.35 7.79 8.03
C GLY A 90 -7.21 6.59 7.57
N PRO A 91 -8.54 6.67 7.77
CA PRO A 91 -9.49 5.60 7.40
C PRO A 91 -9.32 5.14 5.95
N SER A 92 -9.20 3.83 5.73
CA SER A 92 -9.10 3.27 4.38
C SER A 92 -9.44 1.79 4.34
N ALA A 93 -10.57 1.44 3.73
CA ALA A 93 -11.01 0.06 3.60
C ALA A 93 -9.97 -0.83 2.92
N GLY A 94 -9.32 -0.36 1.85
CA GLY A 94 -8.31 -1.15 1.13
C GLY A 94 -7.06 -1.42 1.97
N ALA A 95 -6.58 -0.43 2.74
CA ALA A 95 -5.43 -0.63 3.62
C ALA A 95 -5.80 -1.43 4.89
N ASP A 96 -7.03 -1.32 5.38
CA ASP A 96 -7.54 -2.12 6.48
C ASP A 96 -7.71 -3.59 6.03
N GLU A 97 -8.10 -3.84 4.78
CA GLU A 97 -8.10 -5.18 4.17
C GLU A 97 -6.69 -5.78 4.13
N MET A 98 -5.65 -5.00 3.81
CA MET A 98 -4.26 -5.48 3.86
C MET A 98 -3.86 -5.90 5.28
N VAL A 99 -4.31 -5.18 6.30
CA VAL A 99 -4.06 -5.56 7.71
C VAL A 99 -4.78 -6.86 8.06
N GLU A 100 -6.04 -7.01 7.66
CA GLU A 100 -6.81 -8.24 7.89
C GLU A 100 -6.16 -9.44 7.21
N GLN A 101 -5.80 -9.32 5.92
CA GLN A 101 -5.11 -10.38 5.19
C GLN A 101 -3.76 -10.74 5.86
N ALA A 102 -2.97 -9.75 6.28
CA ALA A 102 -1.70 -9.99 6.95
C ALA A 102 -1.88 -10.79 8.24
N ARG A 103 -2.90 -10.46 9.05
CA ARG A 103 -3.25 -11.21 10.26
C ARG A 103 -3.67 -12.65 9.94
N THR A 104 -4.52 -12.84 8.93
CA THR A 104 -4.96 -14.17 8.49
C THR A 104 -3.78 -15.03 8.02
N GLU A 105 -2.79 -14.43 7.37
CA GLU A 105 -1.58 -15.12 6.89
C GLU A 105 -0.48 -15.23 7.96
N GLY A 106 -0.71 -14.76 9.19
CA GLY A 106 0.26 -14.82 10.29
C GLY A 106 1.48 -13.89 10.13
N LYS A 107 1.35 -12.85 9.30
CA LYS A 107 2.38 -11.83 9.07
C LYS A 107 2.38 -10.77 10.17
N GLN A 108 3.49 -10.05 10.29
CA GLN A 108 3.58 -8.94 11.24
C GLN A 108 2.75 -7.75 10.75
N VAL A 109 2.09 -7.08 11.69
CA VAL A 109 1.33 -5.85 11.44
C VAL A 109 1.92 -4.76 12.30
N PHE A 110 2.38 -3.70 11.66
CA PHE A 110 2.87 -2.50 12.32
C PHE A 110 1.91 -1.35 12.05
N THR A 111 1.67 -0.51 13.06
CA THR A 111 0.84 0.70 12.92
C THR A 111 1.63 1.99 13.04
N SER A 112 2.93 1.89 13.29
CA SER A 112 3.84 3.01 13.42
C SER A 112 5.26 2.60 13.00
N LEU A 113 6.09 3.57 12.65
CA LEU A 113 7.47 3.32 12.22
C LEU A 113 8.35 2.89 13.41
N GLU A 114 7.96 3.28 14.62
CA GLU A 114 8.65 3.00 15.87
C GLU A 114 8.54 1.52 16.29
N GLU A 115 7.57 0.80 15.75
CA GLU A 115 7.40 -0.64 15.98
C GLU A 115 8.32 -1.50 15.10
N LEU A 116 9.00 -0.91 14.11
CA LEU A 116 9.88 -1.65 13.21
C LEU A 116 11.11 -2.20 13.96
N PRO A 117 11.45 -3.49 13.77
CA PRO A 117 12.61 -4.07 14.40
C PRO A 117 13.91 -3.53 13.79
N VAL A 118 14.86 -3.14 14.63
CA VAL A 118 16.23 -2.70 14.24
C VAL A 118 17.19 -3.87 14.03
#